data_AF-S4P910-F1
#
_entry.id   AF-S4P910-F1
#
_cell.length_a   1.000
_cell.length_b   1.000
_cell.length_c   1.000
_cell.angle_alpha   90.00
_cell.angle_beta   90.00
_cell.angle_gamma   90.00
#
_symmetry.space_group_name_H-M   'P 1'
#
loop_
_entity.id
_entity.type
_entity.pdbx_description
1 polymer ?
#
loop_
_entity_poly.entity_id
_entity_poly.type
_entity_poly.pdbx_seq_one_letter_code
_entity_poly.pdbx_strand_id
1 'polypeptide(L)'
;MKCIVTLIQLLFISHVCLATLSPPTDKKSQKGVKPQEGSRKNNVLDRKLVVETPYVKDILKYHATYHQETSLRNFKNTVLGYVTPWNSKGYDAA
;
A
#
# COMPACT_ATOMS: atom_id res chain seq x y z
N MET A 1 -48.71 18.52 -28.52
CA MET A 1 -48.01 19.27 -27.45
C MET A 1 -47.60 18.38 -26.28
N LYS A 2 -48.53 17.69 -25.60
CA LYS A 2 -48.21 16.81 -24.44
C LYS A 2 -47.18 15.71 -24.76
N CYS A 3 -47.31 15.02 -25.89
CA CYS A 3 -46.36 13.98 -26.30
C CYS A 3 -44.95 14.50 -26.60
N ILE A 4 -44.84 15.75 -27.06
CA ILE A 4 -43.55 16.40 -27.36
C ILE A 4 -42.86 16.77 -26.04
N VAL A 5 -43.62 17.30 -25.07
CA VAL A 5 -43.11 17.63 -23.73
C VAL A 5 -42.63 16.37 -22.99
N THR A 6 -43.38 15.27 -23.07
CA THR A 6 -42.97 14.00 -22.45
C THR A 6 -41.72 13.41 -23.09
N LEU A 7 -41.55 13.56 -24.42
CA LEU A 7 -40.34 13.11 -25.12
C LEU A 7 -39.11 13.91 -24.68
N ILE A 8 -39.26 15.23 -24.54
CA ILE A 8 -38.19 16.12 -24.06
C ILE A 8 -37.80 15.75 -22.63
N GLN A 9 -38.76 15.50 -21.73
CA GLN A 9 -38.47 15.05 -20.37
C GLN A 9 -37.71 13.72 -20.34
N LEU A 10 -38.07 12.76 -21.19
CA LEU A 10 -37.39 11.46 -21.26
C LEU A 10 -35.93 11.59 -21.72
N LEU A 11 -35.67 12.49 -22.68
CA LEU A 11 -34.32 12.80 -23.17
C LEU A 11 -33.46 13.46 -22.09
N PHE A 12 -34.01 14.37 -21.30
CA PHE A 12 -33.28 14.98 -20.18
C PHE A 12 -32.94 13.96 -19.09
N ILE A 13 -33.87 13.07 -18.74
CA ILE A 13 -33.65 12.06 -17.71
C ILE A 13 -32.55 11.07 -18.15
N SER A 14 -32.53 10.64 -19.42
CA SER A 14 -31.50 9.74 -19.92
C SER A 14 -30.10 10.36 -19.88
N HIS A 15 -29.97 11.66 -20.18
CA HIS A 15 -28.70 12.38 -20.03
C HIS A 15 -28.24 12.50 -18.58
N VAL A 16 -29.16 12.69 -17.63
CA VAL A 16 -28.82 12.72 -16.19
C VAL A 16 -28.39 11.33 -15.69
N CYS A 17 -28.97 10.25 -16.20
CA CYS A 17 -28.54 8.88 -15.87
C CYS A 17 -27.10 8.58 -16.31
N LEU A 18 -26.62 9.16 -17.42
CA LEU A 18 -25.21 9.03 -17.84
C LEU A 18 -24.25 9.97 -17.08
N ALA A 19 -24.76 10.91 -16.29
CA ALA A 19 -23.96 11.79 -15.45
C ALA A 19 -23.57 11.16 -14.09
N THR A 20 -24.01 9.92 -13.80
CA THR A 20 -23.49 9.19 -12.64
C THR A 20 -22.03 8.84 -12.91
N LEU A 21 -21.15 9.34 -12.04
CA LEU A 21 -19.70 9.17 -12.06
C LEU A 21 -19.29 7.72 -12.39
N SER A 22 -19.05 7.44 -13.68
CA SER A 22 -18.32 6.25 -14.08
C SER A 22 -16.95 6.31 -13.40
N PRO A 23 -16.44 5.21 -12.80
CA PRO A 23 -15.11 5.21 -12.24
C PRO A 23 -14.13 5.72 -13.32
N PRO A 24 -13.27 6.70 -13.03
CA PRO A 24 -12.33 7.20 -14.01
C PRO A 24 -11.51 6.02 -14.56
N THR A 25 -11.66 5.76 -15.86
CA THR A 25 -10.97 4.67 -16.58
C THR A 25 -9.45 4.82 -16.47
N ASP A 26 -8.99 6.06 -16.30
CA ASP A 26 -7.63 6.39 -15.92
C ASP A 26 -7.50 6.44 -14.40
N LYS A 27 -7.43 5.26 -13.78
CA LYS A 27 -6.60 5.14 -12.58
C LYS A 27 -5.18 5.47 -13.01
N LYS A 28 -4.82 6.75 -13.06
CA LYS A 28 -3.43 7.19 -13.01
C LYS A 28 -2.88 6.52 -11.77
N SER A 29 -2.18 5.41 -11.94
CA SER A 29 -1.42 4.80 -10.88
C SER A 29 -0.54 5.93 -10.37
N GLN A 30 -0.84 6.44 -9.17
CA GLN A 30 0.11 7.27 -8.46
C GLN A 30 1.42 6.51 -8.55
N LYS A 31 2.46 7.10 -9.15
CA LYS A 31 3.76 6.44 -9.33
C LYS A 31 4.21 5.96 -7.96
N GLY A 32 3.91 4.71 -7.65
CA GLY A 32 4.14 4.13 -6.35
C GLY A 32 5.63 4.10 -6.11
N VAL A 33 6.04 4.42 -4.90
CA VAL A 33 7.43 4.21 -4.49
C VAL A 33 7.70 2.71 -4.65
N LYS A 34 8.61 2.35 -5.57
CA LYS A 34 8.98 0.95 -5.77
C LYS A 34 9.68 0.44 -4.51
N PRO A 35 9.21 -0.67 -3.92
CA PRO A 35 9.90 -1.31 -2.81
C PRO A 35 11.30 -1.71 -3.23
N GLN A 36 12.24 -1.51 -2.34
CA GLN A 36 13.58 -2.04 -2.44
C GLN A 36 13.61 -3.33 -1.62
N GLU A 37 14.06 -4.41 -2.25
CA GLU A 37 14.06 -5.75 -1.65
C GLU A 37 15.49 -6.27 -1.42
N GLY A 38 15.60 -7.23 -0.50
CA GLY A 38 16.81 -7.99 -0.26
C GLY A 38 17.76 -7.37 0.76
N SER A 39 18.93 -8.01 0.86
CA SER A 39 19.89 -7.77 1.94
C SER A 39 20.70 -6.48 1.73
N ARG A 40 21.06 -5.83 2.84
CA ARG A 40 21.86 -4.60 2.88
C ARG A 40 23.05 -4.75 3.81
N LYS A 41 24.18 -4.17 3.38
CA LYS A 41 25.41 -4.17 4.16
C LYS A 41 25.28 -3.39 5.48
N ASN A 42 24.46 -2.33 5.50
CA ASN A 42 24.30 -1.49 6.69
C ASN A 42 22.92 -1.75 7.32
N ASN A 43 22.85 -1.74 8.65
CA ASN A 43 21.60 -1.95 9.39
C ASN A 43 20.71 -0.69 9.33
N VAL A 44 19.50 -0.75 9.90
CA VAL A 44 18.55 0.38 9.90
C VAL A 44 19.01 1.56 10.77
N LEU A 45 19.85 1.31 11.78
CA LEU A 45 20.40 2.32 12.69
C LEU A 45 21.50 3.13 12.00
N ASP A 46 22.45 2.45 11.35
CA ASP A 46 23.54 3.04 10.55
C ASP A 46 22.99 3.89 9.41
N ARG A 47 21.85 3.46 8.84
CA ARG A 47 21.13 4.16 7.77
C ARG A 47 20.26 5.31 8.27
N LYS A 48 20.20 5.55 9.58
CA LYS A 48 19.38 6.60 10.22
C LYS A 48 17.89 6.53 9.86
N LEU A 49 17.36 5.31 9.75
CA LEU A 49 15.95 5.08 9.43
C LEU A 49 15.05 5.02 10.67
N VAL A 50 15.63 4.88 11.85
CA VAL A 50 14.91 4.92 13.14
C VAL A 50 14.82 6.37 13.58
N VAL A 51 13.68 7.00 13.29
CA VAL A 51 13.38 8.40 13.59
C VAL A 51 11.97 8.52 14.17
N GLU A 52 11.72 9.55 14.98
CA GLU A 52 10.40 9.78 15.60
C GLU A 52 9.31 10.07 14.57
N THR A 53 9.65 10.80 13.51
CA THR A 53 8.71 11.20 12.45
C THR A 53 9.16 10.63 11.09
N PRO A 54 8.87 9.35 10.79
CA PRO A 54 9.30 8.72 9.54
C PRO A 54 8.48 9.21 8.34
N TYR A 55 9.14 9.37 7.19
CA TYR A 55 8.44 9.66 5.95
C TYR A 55 7.80 8.40 5.36
N VAL A 56 6.54 8.51 4.94
CA VAL A 56 5.80 7.40 4.31
C VAL A 56 6.56 6.80 3.12
N LYS A 57 7.16 7.65 2.28
CA LYS A 57 7.99 7.23 1.14
C LYS A 57 9.15 6.32 1.55
N ASP A 58 9.77 6.55 2.70
CA ASP A 58 10.91 5.77 3.16
C ASP A 58 10.47 4.40 3.68
N ILE A 59 9.34 4.34 4.38
CA ILE A 59 8.73 3.07 4.80
C ILE A 59 8.39 2.23 3.56
N LEU A 60 7.66 2.81 2.60
CA LEU A 60 7.28 2.11 1.38
C LEU A 60 8.49 1.61 0.60
N LYS A 61 9.56 2.41 0.54
CA LYS A 61 10.80 2.05 -0.14
C LYS A 61 11.58 0.96 0.59
N TYR A 62 11.71 1.01 1.91
CA TYR A 62 12.71 0.22 2.64
C TYR A 62 12.16 -0.92 3.48
N HIS A 63 10.84 -1.09 3.61
CA HIS A 63 10.22 -2.12 4.46
C HIS A 63 10.66 -3.56 4.15
N ALA A 64 10.99 -3.86 2.89
CA ALA A 64 11.41 -5.19 2.46
C ALA A 64 12.95 -5.37 2.45
N THR A 65 13.71 -4.40 2.99
CA THR A 65 15.15 -4.53 3.16
C THR A 65 15.52 -5.02 4.55
N TYR A 66 16.48 -5.92 4.64
CA TYR A 66 17.01 -6.44 5.89
C TYR A 66 18.55 -6.41 5.88
N HIS A 67 19.17 -6.47 7.05
CA HIS A 67 20.63 -6.53 7.15
C HIS A 67 21.16 -7.90 6.73
N GLN A 68 22.30 -7.95 6.05
CA GLN A 68 22.90 -9.21 5.57
C GLN A 68 23.14 -10.21 6.70
N GLU A 69 23.55 -9.73 7.87
CA GLU A 69 23.81 -10.57 9.03
C GLU A 69 22.53 -10.72 9.87
N THR A 70 21.73 -11.75 9.58
CA THR A 70 20.45 -12.01 10.28
C THR A 70 20.63 -12.79 11.58
N SER A 71 21.77 -13.45 11.78
CA SER A 71 22.13 -14.17 13.01
C SER A 71 22.60 -13.24 14.13
N LEU A 72 22.98 -12.01 13.81
CA LEU A 72 23.47 -11.05 14.80
C LEU A 72 22.31 -10.53 15.66
N ARG A 73 22.41 -10.76 16.96
CA ARG A 73 21.38 -10.42 17.92
C ARG A 73 21.69 -9.11 18.65
N ASN A 74 20.95 -8.06 18.31
CA ASN A 74 21.09 -6.74 18.94
C ASN A 74 20.39 -6.63 20.31
N PHE A 75 19.39 -7.46 20.58
CA PHE A 75 18.61 -7.45 21.82
C PHE A 75 19.00 -8.63 22.71
N LYS A 76 19.40 -8.40 23.96
CA LYS A 76 20.04 -9.42 24.81
C LYS A 76 19.07 -10.35 25.55
N ASN A 77 17.83 -9.95 25.78
CA ASN A 77 16.87 -10.71 26.61
C ASN A 77 16.02 -11.66 25.78
N THR A 78 15.45 -12.69 26.40
CA THR A 78 14.59 -13.69 25.74
C THR A 78 13.52 -13.03 24.87
N VAL A 79 13.36 -13.54 23.64
CA VAL A 79 12.37 -13.08 22.66
C VAL A 79 11.41 -14.23 22.38
N LEU A 80 10.11 -13.98 22.47
CA LEU A 80 9.05 -14.92 22.11
C LEU A 80 8.33 -14.40 20.86
N GLY A 81 8.32 -15.18 19.78
CA GLY A 81 7.57 -14.90 18.56
C GLY A 81 6.33 -15.77 18.45
N TYR A 82 5.16 -15.19 18.21
CA TYR A 82 3.93 -15.93 17.95
C TYR A 82 3.78 -16.23 16.46
N VAL A 83 3.45 -17.48 16.14
CA VAL A 83 3.10 -17.93 14.78
C VAL A 83 1.63 -18.31 14.77
N THR A 84 0.89 -17.84 13.77
CA THR A 84 -0.57 -18.04 13.70
C THR A 84 -0.96 -18.75 12.40
N PRO A 85 -1.88 -19.73 12.43
CA PRO A 85 -2.24 -20.50 11.23
C PRO A 85 -2.83 -19.67 10.09
N TRP A 86 -3.49 -18.54 10.41
CA TRP A 86 -4.13 -17.68 9.41
C TRP A 86 -3.17 -16.71 8.72
N ASN A 87 -1.92 -16.62 9.16
CA ASN A 87 -0.89 -15.81 8.50
C ASN A 87 0.33 -16.68 8.19
N SER A 88 0.33 -17.31 7.01
CA SER A 88 1.36 -18.26 6.58
C SER A 88 2.78 -17.66 6.60
N LYS A 89 2.91 -16.34 6.39
CA LYS A 89 4.21 -15.64 6.44
C LYS A 89 4.92 -15.76 7.78
N GLY A 90 4.17 -16.05 8.86
CA GLY A 90 4.76 -16.28 10.17
C GLY A 90 5.66 -17.52 10.20
N TYR A 91 5.36 -18.54 9.38
CA TYR A 91 6.17 -19.77 9.30
C TYR A 91 7.48 -19.55 8.54
N ASP A 92 7.47 -18.71 7.49
CA ASP A 92 8.66 -18.40 6.71
C ASP A 92 9.67 -17.54 7.48
N ALA A 93 9.19 -16.77 8.47
CA ALA A 93 10.00 -15.85 9.27
C ALA A 93 10.51 -16.45 10.59
N ALA A 94 9.98 -17.62 11.00
CA ALA A 94 10.30 -18.28 12.27
C ALA A 94 11.61 -19.08 12.22
#